data_AF-X0TWI2-F1
#
_entry.id   AF-X0TWI2-F1
#
_cell.length_a   1.000
_cell.length_b   1.000
_cell.length_c   1.000
_cell.angle_alpha   90.00
_cell.angle_beta   90.00
_cell.angle_gamma   90.00
#
_symmetry.space_group_name_H-M   'P 1'
#
loop_
_entity.id
_entity.type
_entity.pdbx_description
1 polymer ?
#
loop_
_entity_poly.entity_id
_entity_poly.type
_entity_poly.pdbx_seq_one_letter_code
_entity_poly.pdbx_strand_id
1 'polypeptide(L)' 'DGDGLTLPSAARVVKAHGGDVFFETDPVKGTICTLELPLGG' A
#
# COMPACT_ATOMS: atom_id res chain seq x y z
N ASP A 1 -4.58 17.65 -4.31
CA ASP A 1 -3.94 18.31 -3.17
C ASP A 1 -3.59 17.25 -2.14
N GLY A 2 -2.31 16.88 -2.06
CA GLY A 2 -1.88 15.65 -1.39
C GLY A 2 -1.28 15.94 -0.03
N ASP A 3 -2.08 15.86 1.02
CA ASP A 3 -1.66 16.05 2.42
C ASP A 3 -0.70 14.94 2.95
N GLY A 4 -0.18 14.09 2.06
CA GLY A 4 0.65 12.93 2.41
C GLY A 4 -0.10 11.81 3.15
N LEU A 5 -1.38 11.98 3.46
CA LEU A 5 -2.16 11.07 4.31
C LEU A 5 -2.83 9.91 3.57
N THR A 6 -2.94 9.97 2.24
CA THR A 6 -3.70 8.97 1.46
C THR A 6 -3.05 7.59 1.47
N LEU A 7 -1.73 7.51 1.25
CA LEU A 7 -1.00 6.23 1.30
C LEU A 7 -0.95 5.62 2.71
N PRO A 8 -0.65 6.40 3.78
CA PRO A 8 -0.78 5.91 5.15
C PRO A 8 -2.20 5.43 5.49
N SER A 9 -3.23 6.11 4.99
CA SER A 9 -4.62 5.71 5.23
C SER A 9 -4.94 4.38 4.53
N ALA A 10 -4.53 4.22 3.28
CA ALA A 10 -4.67 2.95 2.57
C ALA A 10 -3.93 1.80 3.28
N ALA A 11 -2.69 2.05 3.74
CA ALA A 11 -1.92 1.07 4.49
C ALA A 11 -2.62 0.65 5.80
N ARG A 12 -3.23 1.59 6.53
CA ARG A 12 -4.01 1.27 7.73
C ARG A 12 -5.20 0.37 7.42
N VAL A 13 -5.95 0.63 6.35
CA VAL A 13 -7.08 -0.20 5.95
C VAL A 13 -6.60 -1.62 5.61
N VAL A 14 -5.57 -1.75 4.77
CA VAL A 14 -5.03 -3.06 4.38
C VAL A 14 -4.55 -3.86 5.60
N LYS A 15 -3.82 -3.20 6.52
CA LYS A 15 -3.38 -3.81 7.78
C LYS A 15 -4.56 -4.25 8.67
N ALA A 16 -5.63 -3.45 8.75
CA ALA A 16 -6.82 -3.78 9.53
C ALA A 16 -7.55 -5.03 9.00
N HIS A 17 -7.39 -5.36 7.71
CA HIS A 17 -7.92 -6.56 7.09
C HIS A 17 -6.91 -7.72 7.03
N GLY A 18 -5.83 -7.66 7.82
CA GLY A 18 -4.82 -8.72 7.90
C GLY A 18 -3.88 -8.78 6.70
N GLY A 19 -3.87 -7.75 5.85
CA GLY A 19 -3.00 -7.62 4.70
C GLY A 19 -1.73 -6.82 4.98
N ASP A 20 -0.97 -6.56 3.91
CA ASP A 20 0.22 -5.71 3.93
C ASP A 20 0.36 -4.86 2.66
N VAL A 21 1.17 -3.79 2.72
CA VAL A 21 1.46 -2.89 1.59
C VAL A 21 2.96 -2.74 1.40
N PHE A 22 3.43 -2.97 0.18
CA PHE A 22 4.83 -2.88 -0.20
C PHE A 22 5.02 -1.84 -1.30
N PHE A 23 6.13 -1.11 -1.22
CA PHE A 23 6.53 -0.14 -2.23
C PHE A 23 7.91 -0.49 -2.73
N GLU A 24 8.03 -0.75 -4.03
CA GLU A 24 9.30 -0.89 -4.72
C GLU A 24 9.48 0.33 -5.62
N THR A 25 10.56 1.09 -5.42
CA THR A 25 10.82 2.31 -6.19
C THR A 25 12.10 2.14 -6.99
N ASP A 26 11.98 2.29 -8.31
CA ASP A 26 13.08 2.50 -9.23
C ASP A 26 13.09 3.99 -9.62
N PRO A 27 14.17 4.74 -9.36
CA PRO A 27 14.23 6.18 -9.61
C PRO A 27 14.14 6.55 -11.11
N VAL A 28 14.34 5.59 -12.02
CA VAL A 28 14.26 5.78 -13.48
C VAL A 28 12.92 5.28 -14.03
N LYS A 29 12.32 4.24 -13.44
CA LYS A 29 11.10 3.59 -13.95
C LYS A 29 9.82 3.95 -13.19
N GLY A 30 9.95 4.48 -11.97
CA GLY A 30 8.85 4.85 -11.09
C GLY A 30 8.65 3.89 -9.92
N THR A 31 7.49 3.97 -9.27
CA THR A 31 7.15 3.20 -8.07
C THR A 31 6.05 2.18 -8.36
N ILE A 32 6.28 0.94 -7.94
CA ILE A 32 5.28 -0.12 -7.88
C ILE A 32 4.75 -0.19 -6.44
N CYS A 33 3.42 -0.19 -6.31
CA CYS A 33 2.72 -0.39 -5.04
C CYS A 33 2.00 -1.73 -5.11
N THR A 34 2.32 -2.64 -4.19
CA THR A 34 1.71 -3.97 -4.09
C THR A 34 0.92 -4.05 -2.79
N LEU A 35 -0.35 -4.46 -2.89
CA LEU A 35 -1.22 -4.73 -1.76
C LEU A 35 -1.44 -6.24 -1.67
N GLU A 36 -1.17 -6.82 -0.51
CA GLU A 36 -1.46 -8.21 -0.22
C GLU A 36 -2.63 -8.28 0.76
N LEU A 37 -3.61 -9.12 0.48
CA LEU A 37 -4.76 -9.36 1.35
C LEU A 37 -4.95 -10.87 1.49
N PRO A 38 -5.25 -11.37 2.71
CA PRO A 38 -5.60 -12.77 2.89
C PRO A 38 -6.89 -13.06 2.12
N LEU A 39 -6.89 -14.14 1.35
CA LEU A 39 -8.11 -14.67 0.75
C LEU A 39 -8.93 -15.27 1.88
N GLY A 40 -10.13 -14.73 2.13
CA GLY A 40 -11.02 -15.22 3.18
C GLY A 40 -11.29 -16.71 3.02
N GLY A 41 -11.20 -17.45 4.13
CA GLY A 41 -11.63 -18.84 4.23
C GLY A 41 -13.13 -18.98 4.41
#